data_AF-A6GC20-F1
#
_entry.id   AF-A6GC20-F1
#
_cell.length_a   1.000
_cell.length_b   1.000
_cell.length_c   1.000
_cell.angle_alpha   90.00
_cell.angle_beta   90.00
_cell.angle_gamma   90.00
#
_symmetry.space_group_name_H-M   'P 1'
#
loop_
_entity.id
_entity.type
_entity.pdbx_description
1 polymer ?
#
loop_
_entity_poly.entity_id
_entity_poly.type
_entity_poly.pdbx_seq_one_letter_code
_entity_poly.pdbx_strand_id
1 'polypeptide(L)' 'MRPGRSCRWEAFGHPCRVIELSALIEVKRRAGRRKDIEVVHELEAIRERLESEA' A
#
# COMPACT_ATOMS: atom_id res chain seq x y z
N MET A 1 -9.26 -14.80 1.06
CA MET A 1 -8.22 -13.76 1.14
C MET A 1 -6.94 -14.34 0.57
N ARG A 2 -6.62 -14.06 -0.70
CA ARG A 2 -5.33 -14.47 -1.28
C ARG A 2 -4.33 -13.36 -0.91
N PRO A 3 -3.19 -13.66 -0.27
CA PRO A 3 -2.21 -12.61 0.01
C PRO A 3 -1.73 -12.05 -1.33
N GLY A 4 -1.91 -10.74 -1.54
CA GLY A 4 -1.21 -10.00 -2.61
C GLY A 4 0.29 -10.25 -2.48
N ARG A 5 1.03 -10.16 -3.60
CA ARG A 5 2.45 -10.52 -3.57
C ARG A 5 3.17 -9.68 -2.52
N SER A 6 4.10 -10.32 -1.81
CA SER A 6 5.04 -9.61 -0.94
C SER A 6 6.43 -9.71 -1.52
N CYS A 7 7.20 -8.63 -1.46
CA CYS A 7 8.61 -8.63 -1.83
C CYS A 7 9.47 -8.21 -0.64
N ARG A 8 10.78 -8.46 -0.75
CA ARG A 8 11.77 -8.04 0.24
C ARG A 8 12.34 -6.70 -0.20
N TRP A 9 12.35 -5.73 0.71
CA TRP A 9 12.94 -4.41 0.50
C TRP A 9 13.93 -4.11 1.63
N GLU A 10 14.87 -3.19 1.42
CA GLU A 10 15.74 -2.68 2.48
C GLU A 10 15.42 -1.21 2.78
N ALA A 11 15.03 -0.92 4.02
CA ALA A 11 14.74 0.43 4.48
C ALA A 11 15.68 0.77 5.63
N PHE A 12 16.51 1.81 5.48
CA PHE A 12 17.47 2.25 6.50
C PHE A 12 18.37 1.10 7.01
N GLY A 13 18.87 0.24 6.11
CA GLY A 13 19.70 -0.92 6.47
C GLY A 13 18.93 -2.12 7.05
N HIS A 14 17.60 -2.02 7.18
CA HIS A 14 16.76 -3.07 7.75
C HIS A 14 15.99 -3.80 6.65
N PRO A 15 16.07 -5.14 6.59
CA PRO A 15 15.30 -5.91 5.63
C PRO A 15 13.83 -5.96 6.05
N CYS A 16 12.96 -5.45 5.19
CA CYS A 16 11.52 -5.38 5.38
C CYS A 16 10.80 -6.29 4.39
N ARG A 17 9.71 -6.90 4.84
CA ARG A 17 8.72 -7.52 3.94
C ARG A 17 7.65 -6.49 3.65
N VAL A 18 7.47 -6.15 2.39
CA VAL A 18 6.47 -5.18 1.94
C VAL A 18 5.41 -5.88 1.10
N ILE A 19 4.19 -5.36 1.15
CA ILE A 19 3.05 -5.82 0.35
C ILE A 19 2.82 -4.89 -0.84
N GLU A 20 2.22 -5.41 -1.90
CA GLU A 20 1.80 -4.59 -3.05
C GLU A 20 0.86 -3.43 -2.62
N LEU A 21 0.93 -2.32 -3.35
CA LEU A 21 0.15 -1.11 -3.08
C LEU A 21 -1.36 -1.38 -3.03
N SER A 22 -1.87 -2.23 -3.93
CA SER A 22 -3.27 -2.67 -3.96
C SER A 22 -3.68 -3.37 -2.66
N ALA A 23 -2.84 -4.25 -2.13
CA ALA A 23 -3.08 -4.95 -0.87
C ALA A 23 -3.01 -3.99 0.33
N LEU A 24 -2.12 -2.99 0.30
CA LEU A 24 -2.05 -1.97 1.35
C LEU A 24 -3.33 -1.13 1.39
N ILE A 25 -3.84 -0.68 0.24
CA ILE A 25 -5.10 0.08 0.15
C ILE A 25 -6.25 -0.75 0.72
N GLU A 26 -6.35 -2.04 0.38
CA GLU A 26 -7.40 -2.93 0.90
C GLU A 26 -7.35 -3.05 2.43
N VAL A 27 -6.16 -3.26 3.00
CA VAL A 27 -5.97 -3.35 4.46
C VAL A 27 -6.38 -2.04 5.13
N LYS A 28 -6.00 -0.90 4.56
CA LYS A 28 -6.32 0.42 5.10
C LYS A 28 -7.82 0.74 5.05
N ARG A 29 -8.50 0.41 3.94
CA ARG A 29 -9.97 0.52 3.82
C ARG A 29 -10.69 -0.30 4.88
N ARG A 30 -10.20 -1.51 5.20
CA ARG A 30 -10.81 -2.39 6.22
C ARG A 30 -10.54 -1.93 7.66
N ALA A 31 -9.43 -1.25 7.91
CA ALA A 31 -9.08 -0.79 9.25
C ALA A 31 -10.03 0.31 9.77
N GLY A 32 -10.57 1.15 8.88
CA GLY A 32 -11.70 2.06 9.16
C GLY A 32 -11.46 3.16 10.20
N ARG A 33 -10.23 3.34 10.71
CA ARG A 33 -9.91 4.45 11.64
C ARG A 33 -9.83 5.75 10.84
N ARG A 34 -10.14 6.89 11.48
CA ARG A 34 -10.11 8.23 10.83
C ARG A 34 -8.79 8.48 10.08
N LYS A 35 -7.64 8.16 10.69
CA LYS A 35 -6.32 8.29 10.06
C LYS A 35 -6.10 7.35 8.87
N ASP A 36 -6.73 6.18 8.87
CA ASP A 36 -6.59 5.23 7.76
C ASP A 36 -7.39 5.70 6.53
N ILE A 37 -8.47 6.49 6.71
CA ILE A 37 -9.26 7.05 5.59
C ILE A 37 -8.43 8.05 4.77
N GLU A 38 -7.78 8.99 5.44
CA GLU A 38 -6.90 9.98 4.79
C GLU A 38 -5.79 9.27 4.01
N VAL A 39 -5.15 8.27 4.63
CA VAL A 39 -4.10 7.46 4.00
C VAL A 39 -4.61 6.68 2.78
N VAL A 40 -5.85 6.16 2.81
CA VAL A 40 -6.42 5.47 1.64
C VAL A 40 -6.48 6.41 0.43
N HIS A 41 -6.91 7.66 0.61
CA HIS A 41 -7.02 8.63 -0.48
C HIS A 41 -5.65 8.95 -1.07
N GLU A 42 -4.64 9.15 -0.23
CA GLU A 42 -3.26 9.41 -0.69
C GLU A 42 -2.69 8.21 -1.47
N LEU A 43 -2.91 6.99 -0.97
CA LEU A 43 -2.44 5.77 -1.63
C LEU A 43 -3.13 5.53 -2.98
N GLU A 44 -4.41 5.88 -3.10
CA GLU A 44 -5.15 5.80 -4.37
C GLU A 44 -4.61 6.81 -5.40
N ALA A 45 -4.32 8.04 -4.98
CA ALA A 45 -3.66 9.02 -5.84
C ALA A 45 -2.26 8.58 -6.28
N ILE A 46 -1.49 7.91 -5.41
CA ILE A 46 -0.21 7.30 -5.79
C ILE A 46 -0.41 6.23 -6.87
N ARG A 47 -1.41 5.35 -6.72
CA ARG A 47 -1.71 4.31 -7.70
C ARG A 47 -2.08 4.91 -9.05
N GLU A 48 -2.97 5.89 -9.08
CA GLU A 48 -3.42 6.56 -10.31
C GLU A 48 -2.25 7.20 -11.07
N ARG A 49 -1.32 7.85 -10.36
CA ARG A 49 -0.10 8.40 -10.97
C ARG A 49 0.77 7.31 -11.59
N LEU A 50 1.01 6.21 -10.86
CA LEU A 50 1.82 5.09 -11.37
C LEU A 50 1.19 4.39 -12.57
N GLU A 51 -0.14 4.32 -12.64
CA GLU A 51 -0.88 3.74 -13.77
C GLU A 51 -0.93 4.69 -14.98
N SER A 52 -0.91 6.00 -14.76
CA SER A 52 -0.90 7.00 -15.85
C SER A 52 0.49 7.20 -16.47
N GLU A 53 1.55 6.86 -15.74
CA GLU A 53 2.95 6.98 -16.15
C GLU A 53 3.51 5.69 -16.78
N ALA A 54 2.70 4.62 -16.87
CA ALA A 54 3.05 3.32 -17.42
C ALA A 54 2.55 3.12 -18.86
#